data_AF-A0A6G1DYM4-F1
#
_entry.id   AF-A0A6G1DYM4-F1
#
_cell.length_a   1.000
_cell.length_b   1.000
_cell.length_c   1.000
_cell.angle_alpha   90.00
_cell.angle_beta   90.00
_cell.angle_gamma   90.00
#
_symmetry.space_group_name_H-M   'P 1'
#
loop_
_entity.id
_entity.type
_entity.pdbx_description
1 polymer ?
#
loop_
_entity_poly.entity_id
_entity_poly.type
_entity_poly.pdbx_seq_one_letter_code
_entity_poly.pdbx_strand_id
1 'polypeptide(L)'
;MAASLAALAGAGVAGVAVELWWGVVERQGPGVYDWAGYLELAVMARRYGLRVRAILAFHQCGAGPHDPPWIPLPQWVLEEMDKLPDLSYTDRYQRRNKEYISLGCDILPILKGRSPMQAYSDFMRSFRDAFKEYLGAIVTEVQIGMGPGGELSCFDLRDEERNNSKSSPEGTLRQLMVAAKMCNLPLNGENSMTRLDDTSLNQVIRSSRLYSGGTSGTSFSFNYVRMNKSLFEFHNWNRFTKFVRQMSDARTFLARLEFRRGQQYLSSMSVVWVVSRACAYT
;
A
#
# COMPACT_ATOMS: atom_id res chain seq x y z
N MET A 1 11.35 -13.72 6.74
CA MET A 1 10.98 -12.30 6.54
C MET A 1 12.13 -11.34 6.84
N ALA A 2 12.82 -11.44 7.98
CA ALA A 2 13.94 -10.56 8.34
C ALA A 2 15.04 -10.44 7.27
N ALA A 3 15.51 -11.58 6.71
CA ALA A 3 16.52 -11.56 5.64
C ALA A 3 16.05 -10.81 4.38
N SER A 4 14.78 -10.97 4.00
CA SER A 4 14.17 -10.26 2.87
C SER A 4 14.11 -8.74 3.12
N LEU A 5 13.72 -8.32 4.32
CA LEU A 5 13.72 -6.91 4.72
C LEU A 5 15.14 -6.33 4.75
N ALA A 6 16.13 -7.09 5.24
CA ALA A 6 17.53 -6.69 5.20
C ALA A 6 18.05 -6.51 3.77
N ALA A 7 17.68 -7.41 2.86
CA ALA A 7 18.05 -7.32 1.45
C ALA A 7 17.41 -6.10 0.76
N LEU A 8 16.10 -5.89 0.96
CA LEU A 8 15.39 -4.69 0.45
C LEU A 8 16.00 -3.41 0.99
N ALA A 9 16.32 -3.40 2.29
CA ALA A 9 17.08 -2.33 2.88
C ALA A 9 18.38 -2.12 2.12
N GLY A 10 19.27 -3.12 2.05
CA GLY A 10 20.54 -3.05 1.31
C GLY A 10 20.45 -2.58 -0.15
N ALA A 11 19.32 -2.82 -0.82
CA ALA A 11 19.03 -2.35 -2.18
C ALA A 11 18.70 -0.84 -2.28
N GLY A 12 18.50 -0.14 -1.17
CA GLY A 12 18.12 1.28 -1.12
C GLY A 12 16.61 1.54 -1.12
N VAL A 13 15.79 0.49 -0.91
CA VAL A 13 14.33 0.60 -0.82
C VAL A 13 13.94 1.49 0.36
N ALA A 14 12.94 2.35 0.16
CA ALA A 14 12.52 3.35 1.14
C ALA A 14 11.64 2.80 2.27
N GLY A 15 10.93 1.71 2.01
CA GLY A 15 9.95 1.12 2.90
C GLY A 15 9.20 -0.04 2.25
N VAL A 16 8.28 -0.62 3.01
CA VAL A 16 7.40 -1.71 2.57
C VAL A 16 5.94 -1.30 2.73
N ALA A 17 5.08 -1.71 1.81
CA ALA A 17 3.64 -1.62 1.96
C ALA A 17 3.11 -2.95 2.53
N VAL A 18 2.19 -2.87 3.49
CA VAL A 18 1.64 -4.03 4.19
C VAL A 18 0.13 -3.88 4.33
N GLU A 19 -0.60 -4.89 3.85
CA GLU A 19 -2.03 -5.03 4.05
C GLU A 19 -2.33 -5.54 5.46
N LEU A 20 -3.04 -4.72 6.22
CA LEU A 20 -3.56 -5.01 7.55
C LEU A 20 -4.98 -5.55 7.39
N TRP A 21 -5.09 -6.86 7.19
CA TRP A 21 -6.33 -7.55 6.89
C TRP A 21 -7.33 -7.52 8.04
N TRP A 22 -8.52 -6.98 7.77
CA TRP A 22 -9.61 -6.94 8.74
C TRP A 22 -9.96 -8.34 9.25
N GLY A 23 -10.08 -9.32 8.34
CA GLY A 23 -10.37 -10.71 8.67
C GLY A 23 -9.30 -11.44 9.49
N VAL A 24 -8.08 -10.90 9.60
CA VAL A 24 -7.03 -11.42 10.48
C VAL A 24 -7.08 -10.75 11.85
N VAL A 25 -7.18 -9.42 11.85
CA VAL A 25 -7.06 -8.62 13.07
C VAL A 25 -8.31 -8.73 13.94
N GLU A 26 -9.52 -8.66 13.36
CA GLU A 26 -10.80 -8.73 14.10
C GLU A 26 -11.47 -10.10 13.96
N ARG A 27 -10.66 -11.16 13.87
CA ARG A 27 -11.13 -12.53 13.59
C ARG A 27 -11.98 -13.15 14.72
N GLN A 28 -11.70 -12.80 15.97
CA GLN A 28 -12.30 -13.44 17.14
C GLN A 28 -13.73 -12.96 17.41
N GLY A 29 -14.04 -11.73 17.00
CA GLY A 29 -15.37 -11.16 17.19
C GLY A 29 -15.35 -9.63 17.13
N PRO A 30 -16.54 -9.01 17.13
CA PRO A 30 -16.67 -7.55 17.10
C PRO A 30 -15.91 -6.87 18.23
N GLY A 31 -15.02 -5.94 17.90
CA GLY A 31 -14.22 -5.15 18.85
C GLY A 31 -13.03 -5.89 19.46
N VAL A 32 -12.76 -7.14 19.05
CA VAL A 32 -11.64 -7.94 19.56
C VAL A 32 -10.51 -7.95 18.53
N TYR A 33 -9.55 -7.04 18.72
CA TYR A 33 -8.45 -6.79 17.79
C TYR A 33 -7.14 -7.46 18.23
N ASP A 34 -6.53 -8.24 17.34
CA ASP A 34 -5.21 -8.86 17.52
C ASP A 34 -4.20 -8.27 16.52
N TRP A 35 -3.31 -7.42 17.03
CA TRP A 35 -2.28 -6.72 16.25
C TRP A 35 -0.88 -7.35 16.33
N ALA A 36 -0.71 -8.45 17.08
CA ALA A 36 0.60 -8.94 17.50
C ALA A 36 1.56 -9.18 16.31
N GLY A 37 1.10 -9.91 15.28
CA GLY A 37 1.92 -10.21 14.10
C GLY A 37 2.31 -8.97 13.28
N TYR A 38 1.44 -7.96 13.20
CA TYR A 38 1.75 -6.72 12.49
C TYR A 38 2.68 -5.80 13.30
N LEU A 39 2.62 -5.84 14.63
CA LEU A 39 3.56 -5.15 15.51
C LEU A 39 4.97 -5.75 15.38
N GLU A 40 5.10 -7.08 15.30
CA GLU A 40 6.39 -7.73 15.04
C GLU A 40 6.99 -7.28 13.69
N LEU A 41 6.15 -7.12 12.65
CA LEU A 41 6.59 -6.57 11.38
C LEU A 41 7.09 -5.13 11.53
N ALA A 42 6.38 -4.27 12.27
CA ALA A 42 6.82 -2.90 12.51
C ALA A 42 8.14 -2.83 13.27
N VAL A 43 8.37 -3.73 14.24
CA VAL A 43 9.66 -3.88 14.94
C VAL A 43 10.77 -4.25 13.95
N MET A 44 10.53 -5.23 13.07
CA MET A 44 11.51 -5.62 12.05
C MET A 44 11.80 -4.48 11.07
N ALA A 45 10.77 -3.77 10.60
CA ALA A 45 10.93 -2.63 9.68
C ALA A 45 11.77 -1.52 10.33
N ARG A 46 11.48 -1.19 11.60
CA ARG A 46 12.26 -0.24 12.41
C ARG A 46 13.73 -0.65 12.49
N ARG A 47 14.01 -1.93 12.79
CA ARG A 47 15.37 -2.47 12.91
C ARG A 47 16.20 -2.28 11.63
N TYR A 48 15.59 -2.36 10.46
CA TYR A 48 16.27 -2.20 9.16
C TYR A 48 16.16 -0.78 8.57
N GLY A 49 15.55 0.15 9.29
CA GLY A 49 15.35 1.53 8.81
C GLY A 49 14.44 1.61 7.59
N LEU A 50 13.46 0.70 7.49
CA LEU A 50 12.44 0.70 6.45
C LEU A 50 11.18 1.39 6.98
N ARG A 51 10.62 2.31 6.19
CA ARG A 51 9.28 2.84 6.46
C ARG A 51 8.22 1.77 6.18
N VAL A 52 7.05 1.94 6.75
CA VAL A 52 5.87 1.12 6.54
C VAL A 52 4.75 2.01 6.00
N ARG A 53 4.16 1.59 4.89
CA ARG A 53 2.82 2.02 4.50
C ARG A 53 1.83 0.97 4.98
N ALA A 54 0.91 1.38 5.84
CA ALA A 54 -0.16 0.52 6.32
C ALA A 54 -1.37 0.63 5.39
N ILE A 55 -1.83 -0.48 4.82
CA ILE A 55 -3.05 -0.53 4.00
C ILE A 55 -4.12 -1.20 4.85
N LEU A 56 -5.16 -0.46 5.26
CA LEU A 56 -6.26 -1.02 6.05
C LEU A 56 -7.19 -1.77 5.11
N ALA A 57 -7.01 -3.09 5.05
CA ALA A 57 -7.66 -3.95 4.06
C ALA A 57 -8.99 -4.49 4.61
N PHE A 58 -10.07 -3.77 4.31
CA PHE A 58 -11.46 -4.15 4.63
C PHE A 58 -12.08 -5.08 3.58
N HIS A 59 -11.27 -5.73 2.74
CA HIS A 59 -11.69 -6.63 1.66
C HIS A 59 -11.06 -8.01 1.82
N GLN A 60 -11.55 -8.99 1.05
CA GLN A 60 -10.99 -10.34 0.95
C GLN A 60 -9.71 -10.37 0.11
N CYS A 61 -8.71 -11.14 0.53
CA CYS A 61 -7.59 -11.57 -0.30
C CYS A 61 -7.92 -12.90 -1.00
N GLY A 62 -7.61 -13.02 -2.29
CA GLY A 62 -7.75 -14.25 -3.07
C GLY A 62 -9.19 -14.55 -3.53
N ALA A 63 -9.34 -15.48 -4.46
CA ALA A 63 -10.63 -15.80 -5.08
C ALA A 63 -11.51 -16.75 -4.23
N GLY A 64 -10.93 -17.40 -3.22
CA GLY A 64 -11.66 -18.32 -2.35
C GLY A 64 -10.76 -19.37 -1.70
N PRO A 65 -11.35 -20.31 -0.93
CA PRO A 65 -10.61 -21.32 -0.16
C PRO A 65 -9.69 -22.22 -0.98
N HIS A 66 -9.95 -22.35 -2.28
CA HIS A 66 -9.19 -23.20 -3.20
C HIS A 66 -8.04 -22.47 -3.91
N ASP A 67 -7.86 -21.17 -3.65
CA ASP A 67 -6.84 -20.32 -4.27
C ASP A 67 -6.02 -19.57 -3.20
N PRO A 68 -5.02 -20.22 -2.58
CA PRO A 68 -4.20 -19.58 -1.57
C PRO A 68 -3.23 -18.54 -2.18
N PRO A 69 -3.00 -17.39 -1.52
CA PRO A 69 -3.49 -17.03 -0.18
C PRO A 69 -4.94 -16.53 -0.20
N TRP A 70 -5.80 -17.15 0.63
CA TRP A 70 -7.18 -16.73 0.85
C TRP A 70 -7.34 -16.17 2.26
N ILE A 71 -7.74 -14.90 2.36
CA ILE A 71 -8.02 -14.22 3.63
C ILE A 71 -9.41 -13.59 3.49
N PRO A 72 -10.46 -14.22 4.03
CA PRO A 72 -11.81 -13.66 3.95
C PRO A 72 -11.98 -12.44 4.86
N LEU A 73 -13.15 -11.80 4.77
CA LEU A 73 -13.66 -10.91 5.82
C LEU A 73 -13.77 -11.68 7.16
N PRO A 74 -13.86 -10.99 8.33
CA PRO A 74 -14.04 -11.68 9.59
C PRO A 74 -15.22 -12.65 9.55
N GLN A 75 -15.06 -13.85 10.12
CA GLN A 75 -16.09 -14.89 10.06
C GLN A 75 -17.45 -14.40 10.57
N TRP A 76 -17.45 -13.60 11.64
CA TRP A 76 -18.65 -13.02 12.21
C TRP A 76 -19.37 -12.01 11.29
N VAL A 77 -18.66 -11.42 10.31
CA VAL A 77 -19.24 -10.58 9.26
C VAL A 77 -19.87 -11.46 8.19
N LEU A 78 -19.16 -12.51 7.76
CA LEU A 78 -19.68 -13.46 6.77
C LEU A 78 -20.99 -14.11 7.23
N GLU A 79 -21.10 -14.43 8.52
CA GLU A 79 -22.33 -14.93 9.14
C GLU A 79 -23.50 -13.94 9.01
N GLU A 80 -23.26 -12.63 9.14
CA GLU A 80 -24.30 -11.62 8.92
C GLU A 80 -24.64 -11.48 7.43
N MET A 81 -23.65 -11.60 6.53
CA MET A 81 -23.87 -11.61 5.08
C MET A 81 -24.68 -12.83 4.61
N ASP A 82 -24.58 -13.97 5.31
CA ASP A 82 -25.41 -15.15 5.07
C ASP A 82 -26.87 -14.95 5.51
N LYS A 83 -27.10 -14.21 6.59
CA LYS A 83 -28.45 -13.89 7.08
C LYS A 83 -29.13 -12.80 6.26
N LEU A 84 -28.35 -11.82 5.81
CA LEU A 84 -28.81 -10.64 5.08
C LEU A 84 -28.04 -10.56 3.75
N PRO A 85 -28.51 -11.21 2.67
CA PRO A 85 -27.78 -11.30 1.40
C PRO A 85 -27.46 -9.94 0.76
N ASP A 86 -28.24 -8.90 1.06
CA ASP A 86 -28.07 -7.54 0.53
C ASP A 86 -26.89 -6.78 1.14
N LEU A 87 -26.21 -7.34 2.15
CA LEU A 87 -24.91 -6.85 2.62
C LEU A 87 -23.80 -7.04 1.58
N SER A 88 -24.00 -7.92 0.60
CA SER A 88 -23.03 -8.20 -0.46
C SER A 88 -23.29 -7.36 -1.70
N TYR A 89 -22.24 -6.97 -2.42
CA TYR A 89 -22.42 -6.52 -3.79
C TYR A 89 -23.08 -7.60 -4.63
N THR A 90 -24.05 -7.20 -5.45
CA THR A 90 -24.94 -8.13 -6.15
C THR A 90 -25.07 -7.72 -7.60
N ASP A 91 -24.83 -8.65 -8.52
CA ASP A 91 -24.99 -8.39 -9.94
C ASP A 91 -26.44 -8.60 -10.43
N ARG A 92 -26.69 -8.31 -11.71
CA ARG A 92 -28.03 -8.45 -12.33
C ARG A 92 -28.56 -9.89 -12.34
N TYR A 93 -27.70 -10.89 -12.13
CA TYR A 93 -28.04 -12.31 -12.07
C TYR A 93 -28.16 -12.80 -10.63
N GLN A 94 -28.22 -11.89 -9.66
CA GLN A 94 -28.32 -12.19 -8.22
C GLN A 94 -27.09 -12.91 -7.65
N ARG A 95 -25.95 -12.89 -8.35
CA ARG A 95 -24.69 -13.42 -7.83
C ARG A 95 -24.13 -12.46 -6.80
N ARG A 96 -23.77 -12.99 -5.63
CA ARG A 96 -23.31 -12.22 -4.47
C ARG A 96 -21.79 -12.28 -4.39
N ASN A 97 -21.15 -11.11 -4.29
CA ASN A 97 -19.73 -10.97 -4.03
C ASN A 97 -19.52 -10.65 -2.55
N LYS A 98 -18.89 -11.57 -1.81
CA LYS A 98 -18.57 -11.46 -0.38
C LYS A 98 -17.18 -10.91 -0.09
N GLU A 99 -16.46 -10.42 -1.10
CA GLU A 99 -15.13 -9.84 -0.94
C GLU A 99 -15.16 -8.51 -0.18
N TYR A 100 -16.31 -7.84 -0.12
CA TYR A 100 -16.47 -6.54 0.53
C TYR A 100 -17.95 -6.30 0.90
N ILE A 101 -18.20 -5.47 1.92
CA ILE A 101 -19.56 -5.08 2.30
C ILE A 101 -20.08 -3.99 1.36
N SER A 102 -21.28 -4.17 0.81
CA SER A 102 -21.92 -3.20 -0.07
C SER A 102 -21.98 -1.80 0.55
N LEU A 103 -21.59 -0.77 -0.21
CA LEU A 103 -21.70 0.64 0.19
C LEU A 103 -23.14 1.04 0.57
N GLY A 104 -24.15 0.32 0.07
CA GLY A 104 -25.55 0.56 0.42
C GLY A 104 -25.87 0.30 1.89
N CYS A 105 -24.96 -0.36 2.62
CA CYS A 105 -25.14 -0.73 4.02
C CYS A 105 -24.33 0.13 5.00
N ASP A 106 -23.54 1.10 4.52
CA ASP A 106 -22.52 1.82 5.31
C ASP A 106 -23.00 2.39 6.66
N ILE A 107 -24.25 2.86 6.70
CA ILE A 107 -24.86 3.50 7.87
C ILE A 107 -25.86 2.59 8.62
N LEU A 108 -26.11 1.39 8.13
CA LEU A 108 -27.10 0.48 8.72
C LEU A 108 -26.46 -0.36 9.84
N PRO A 109 -27.08 -0.50 11.02
CA PRO A 109 -26.51 -1.21 12.17
C PRO A 109 -26.59 -2.75 12.04
N ILE A 110 -26.14 -3.29 10.90
CA ILE A 110 -26.30 -4.71 10.51
C ILE A 110 -25.12 -5.60 10.91
N LEU A 111 -24.09 -5.07 11.56
CA LEU A 111 -22.92 -5.80 12.06
C LEU A 111 -22.99 -5.97 13.58
N LYS A 112 -23.93 -6.81 14.05
CA LYS A 112 -24.15 -7.08 15.48
C LYS A 112 -24.35 -5.79 16.30
N GLY A 113 -25.15 -4.87 15.76
CA GLY A 113 -25.47 -3.57 16.36
C GLY A 113 -24.60 -2.39 15.92
N ARG A 114 -23.52 -2.63 15.14
CA ARG A 114 -22.71 -1.59 14.51
C ARG A 114 -23.02 -1.46 13.02
N SER A 115 -22.77 -0.28 12.45
CA SER A 115 -22.69 -0.13 11.00
C SER A 115 -21.31 -0.49 10.44
N PRO A 116 -21.18 -0.82 9.15
CA PRO A 116 -19.88 -0.99 8.50
C PRO A 116 -18.95 0.20 8.74
N MET A 117 -19.44 1.44 8.60
CA MET A 117 -18.64 2.65 8.88
C MET A 117 -18.19 2.75 10.34
N GLN A 118 -19.02 2.33 11.30
CA GLN A 118 -18.60 2.26 12.70
C GLN A 118 -17.52 1.20 12.91
N ALA A 119 -17.68 0.01 12.31
CA ALA A 119 -16.67 -1.06 12.39
C ALA A 119 -15.32 -0.61 11.80
N TYR A 120 -15.32 0.04 10.63
CA TYR A 120 -14.10 0.60 10.03
C TYR A 120 -13.49 1.70 10.91
N SER A 121 -14.32 2.58 11.49
CA SER A 121 -13.86 3.63 12.41
C SER A 121 -13.21 3.07 13.67
N ASP A 122 -13.83 2.06 14.29
CA ASP A 122 -13.30 1.41 15.49
C ASP A 122 -11.98 0.67 15.18
N PHE A 123 -11.90 -0.01 14.03
CA PHE A 123 -10.68 -0.62 13.54
C PHE A 123 -9.55 0.41 13.37
N MET A 124 -9.84 1.56 12.74
CA MET A 124 -8.87 2.65 12.58
C MET A 124 -8.41 3.24 13.92
N ARG A 125 -9.31 3.37 14.91
CA ARG A 125 -8.95 3.81 16.27
C ARG A 125 -8.06 2.79 16.96
N SER A 126 -8.41 1.52 16.90
CA SER A 126 -7.62 0.41 17.44
C SER A 126 -6.23 0.35 16.81
N PHE A 127 -6.13 0.50 15.49
CA PHE A 127 -4.86 0.60 14.77
C PHE A 127 -4.02 1.78 15.29
N ARG A 128 -4.60 2.97 15.38
CA ARG A 128 -3.90 4.16 15.89
C ARG A 128 -3.31 3.92 17.28
N ASP A 129 -4.09 3.32 18.17
CA ASP A 129 -3.70 3.10 19.56
C ASP A 129 -2.61 2.01 19.67
N ALA A 130 -2.74 0.92 18.91
CA ALA A 130 -1.74 -0.15 18.85
C ALA A 130 -0.42 0.31 18.23
N PHE A 131 -0.47 1.14 17.18
CA PHE A 131 0.71 1.60 16.46
C PHE A 131 1.22 2.97 16.89
N LYS A 132 0.73 3.54 18.00
CA LYS A 132 1.01 4.92 18.43
C LYS A 132 2.49 5.31 18.40
N GLU A 133 3.38 4.37 18.77
CA GLU A 133 4.83 4.59 18.85
C GLU A 133 5.53 4.52 17.49
N TYR A 134 4.85 3.96 16.49
CA TYR A 134 5.36 3.80 15.13
C TYR A 134 4.82 4.87 14.17
N LEU A 135 3.66 5.47 14.46
CA LEU A 135 3.05 6.52 13.65
C LEU A 135 3.96 7.74 13.53
N GLY A 136 4.19 8.20 12.30
CA GLY A 136 5.07 9.32 11.98
C GLY A 136 6.57 9.00 12.02
N ALA A 137 6.97 7.89 12.65
CA ALA A 137 8.35 7.42 12.70
C ALA A 137 8.63 6.37 11.63
N ILE A 138 7.95 5.22 11.73
CA ILE A 138 8.10 4.09 10.82
C ILE A 138 6.88 3.98 9.93
N VAL A 139 5.67 4.07 10.50
CA VAL A 139 4.44 4.15 9.72
C VAL A 139 4.28 5.58 9.23
N THR A 140 4.60 5.82 7.97
CA THR A 140 4.58 7.18 7.39
C THR A 140 3.37 7.46 6.51
N GLU A 141 2.58 6.43 6.20
CA GLU A 141 1.41 6.55 5.35
C GLU A 141 0.39 5.47 5.72
N VAL A 142 -0.89 5.85 5.71
CA VAL A 142 -2.02 4.97 5.93
C VAL A 142 -2.94 5.09 4.72
N GLN A 143 -3.17 3.97 4.05
CA GLN A 143 -4.08 3.85 2.94
C GLN A 143 -5.33 3.10 3.41
N ILE A 144 -6.50 3.63 3.06
CA ILE A 144 -7.79 3.05 3.47
C ILE A 144 -8.33 2.26 2.29
N GLY A 145 -8.55 0.96 2.45
CA GLY A 145 -9.21 0.15 1.44
C GLY A 145 -10.68 0.57 1.30
N MET A 146 -11.11 0.88 0.07
CA MET A 146 -12.46 1.42 -0.20
C MET A 146 -13.32 0.49 -1.09
N GLY A 147 -12.94 -0.79 -1.19
CA GLY A 147 -13.69 -1.77 -1.99
C GLY A 147 -12.84 -2.97 -2.42
N PRO A 148 -13.41 -3.88 -3.22
CA PRO A 148 -12.68 -5.02 -3.78
C PRO A 148 -11.53 -4.55 -4.67
N GLY A 149 -10.35 -5.15 -4.51
CA GLY A 149 -9.18 -4.87 -5.34
C GLY A 149 -8.54 -3.49 -5.16
N GLY A 150 -9.18 -2.59 -4.40
CA GLY A 150 -8.64 -1.42 -3.70
C GLY A 150 -7.91 -0.32 -4.48
N GLU A 151 -7.40 -0.59 -5.68
CA GLU A 151 -6.31 0.20 -6.25
C GLU A 151 -6.29 0.19 -7.78
N LEU A 152 -5.78 1.28 -8.37
CA LEU A 152 -5.45 1.33 -9.78
C LEU A 152 -3.98 0.98 -9.99
N SER A 153 -3.73 -0.24 -10.46
CA SER A 153 -2.42 -0.69 -10.88
C SER A 153 -2.31 -0.63 -12.41
N CYS A 154 -1.63 0.36 -12.98
CA CYS A 154 -1.42 0.45 -14.44
C CYS A 154 -0.10 1.11 -14.88
N PHE A 155 0.82 1.38 -13.95
CA PHE A 155 2.04 2.17 -14.24
C PHE A 155 3.07 1.45 -15.10
N ASP A 156 3.00 0.13 -15.17
CA ASP A 156 3.86 -0.77 -15.96
C ASP A 156 3.27 -1.12 -17.34
N LEU A 157 2.00 -0.76 -17.58
CA LEU A 157 1.29 -1.16 -18.80
C LEU A 157 1.58 -0.21 -19.96
N ARG A 158 1.59 -0.79 -21.17
CA ARG A 158 1.68 -0.06 -22.45
C ARG A 158 0.49 -0.38 -23.34
N ASP A 159 0.11 0.59 -24.16
CA ASP A 159 -0.99 0.41 -25.11
C ASP A 159 -0.63 -0.65 -26.17
N GLU A 160 0.65 -0.69 -26.58
CA GLU A 160 1.22 -1.61 -27.58
C GLU A 160 1.11 -3.09 -27.21
N GLU A 161 1.05 -3.40 -25.91
CA GLU A 161 0.95 -4.76 -25.40
C GLU A 161 -0.48 -5.28 -25.34
N ARG A 162 -1.46 -4.45 -25.72
CA ARG A 162 -2.87 -4.79 -25.68
C ARG A 162 -3.37 -5.16 -27.06
N ASN A 163 -3.91 -6.37 -27.15
CA ASN A 163 -4.59 -6.85 -28.36
C ASN A 163 -5.97 -6.19 -28.60
N ASN A 164 -6.35 -5.19 -27.79
CA ASN A 164 -7.64 -4.53 -27.85
C ASN A 164 -7.45 -3.04 -28.16
N SER A 165 -7.87 -2.62 -29.36
CA SER A 165 -7.77 -1.25 -29.85
C SER A 165 -8.57 -0.22 -29.02
N LYS A 166 -9.44 -0.67 -28.10
CA LYS A 166 -10.17 0.19 -27.17
C LYS A 166 -9.50 0.32 -25.79
N SER A 167 -8.37 -0.35 -25.57
CA SER A 167 -7.62 -0.29 -24.30
C SER A 167 -6.47 0.69 -24.43
N SER A 168 -6.46 1.73 -23.61
CA SER A 168 -5.34 2.67 -23.49
C SER A 168 -4.98 2.87 -22.01
N PRO A 169 -4.27 1.91 -21.37
CA PRO A 169 -3.77 2.11 -20.01
C PRO A 169 -2.90 3.36 -19.89
N GLU A 170 -2.11 3.70 -20.91
CA GLU A 170 -1.28 4.92 -20.88
C GLU A 170 -2.12 6.19 -20.96
N GLY A 171 -3.18 6.20 -21.78
CA GLY A 171 -4.13 7.30 -21.85
C GLY A 171 -4.85 7.54 -20.52
N THR A 172 -5.35 6.47 -19.90
CA THR A 172 -5.98 6.52 -18.58
C THR A 172 -5.02 7.03 -17.51
N LEU A 173 -3.78 6.51 -17.48
CA LEU A 173 -2.76 6.96 -16.53
C LEU A 173 -2.45 8.45 -16.70
N ARG A 174 -2.32 8.94 -17.93
CA ARG A 174 -2.09 10.37 -18.20
C ARG A 174 -3.24 11.24 -17.69
N GLN A 175 -4.49 10.84 -17.90
CA GLN A 175 -5.65 11.59 -17.41
C GLN A 175 -5.63 11.70 -15.87
N LEU A 176 -5.31 10.62 -15.18
CA LEU A 176 -5.21 10.61 -13.71
C LEU A 176 -4.06 11.46 -13.20
N MET A 177 -2.90 11.39 -13.85
CA MET A 177 -1.76 12.23 -13.51
C MET A 177 -2.09 13.73 -13.69
N VAL A 178 -2.82 14.09 -14.75
CA VAL A 178 -3.28 15.47 -14.98
C VAL A 178 -4.26 15.89 -13.89
N ALA A 179 -5.26 15.08 -13.58
CA ALA A 179 -6.22 15.37 -12.50
C ALA A 179 -5.53 15.53 -11.14
N ALA A 180 -4.62 14.61 -10.79
CA ALA A 180 -3.85 14.68 -9.55
C ALA A 180 -3.00 15.96 -9.48
N LYS A 181 -2.36 16.36 -10.58
CA LYS A 181 -1.59 17.61 -10.66
C LYS A 181 -2.47 18.85 -10.50
N MET A 182 -3.63 18.88 -11.17
CA MET A 182 -4.59 19.98 -11.04
C MET A 182 -5.08 20.16 -9.60
N CYS A 183 -5.21 19.06 -8.85
CA CYS A 183 -5.60 19.08 -7.45
C CYS A 183 -4.41 19.20 -6.47
N ASN A 184 -3.17 19.32 -6.96
CA ASN A 184 -1.95 19.32 -6.15
C ASN A 184 -1.85 18.14 -5.17
N LEU A 185 -2.31 16.96 -5.60
CA LEU A 185 -2.30 15.74 -4.80
C LEU A 185 -0.99 14.98 -5.04
N PRO A 186 -0.39 14.34 -4.02
CA PRO A 186 0.66 13.36 -4.26
C PRO A 186 0.09 12.15 -5.02
N LEU A 187 0.94 11.50 -5.81
CA LEU A 187 0.54 10.30 -6.56
C LEU A 187 1.38 9.10 -6.11
N ASN A 188 0.68 8.01 -5.83
CA ASN A 188 1.30 6.71 -5.66
C ASN A 188 0.93 5.80 -6.84
N GLY A 189 1.91 5.03 -7.33
CA GLY A 189 1.69 4.06 -8.38
C GLY A 189 2.04 2.64 -7.97
N GLU A 190 1.39 1.68 -8.60
CA GLU A 190 1.65 0.25 -8.48
C GLU A 190 1.71 -0.41 -9.87
N ASN A 191 2.42 -1.54 -9.97
CA ASN A 191 2.43 -2.38 -11.16
C ASN A 191 1.23 -3.35 -11.18
N SER A 192 0.63 -3.55 -12.35
CA SER A 192 -0.51 -4.45 -12.55
C SER A 192 -0.14 -5.92 -12.42
N MET A 193 1.08 -6.28 -12.82
CA MET A 193 1.53 -7.68 -12.86
C MET A 193 2.90 -7.79 -12.20
N THR A 194 3.15 -8.90 -11.50
CA THR A 194 4.44 -9.21 -10.86
C THR A 194 5.52 -9.57 -11.90
N ARG A 195 5.84 -8.64 -12.80
CA ARG A 195 6.86 -8.78 -13.85
C ARG A 195 8.08 -7.92 -13.50
N LEU A 196 9.27 -8.45 -13.79
CA LEU A 196 10.58 -7.81 -13.60
C LEU A 196 11.37 -7.83 -14.91
N ASP A 197 10.75 -7.30 -15.96
CA ASP A 197 11.41 -7.08 -17.23
C ASP A 197 11.80 -5.60 -17.39
N ASP A 198 12.83 -5.35 -18.19
CA ASP A 198 13.34 -3.99 -18.36
C ASP A 198 12.30 -3.06 -19.00
N THR A 199 11.37 -3.59 -19.79
CA THR A 199 10.35 -2.79 -20.48
C THR A 199 9.32 -2.24 -19.50
N SER A 200 8.74 -3.10 -18.65
CA SER A 200 7.78 -2.69 -17.61
C SER A 200 8.40 -1.71 -16.60
N LEU A 201 9.62 -1.99 -16.13
CA LEU A 201 10.32 -1.12 -15.18
C LEU A 201 10.68 0.26 -15.78
N ASN A 202 11.10 0.29 -17.05
CA ASN A 202 11.38 1.56 -17.73
C ASN A 202 10.10 2.40 -17.97
N GLN A 203 8.97 1.74 -18.21
CA GLN A 203 7.67 2.43 -18.32
C GLN A 203 7.30 3.12 -17.01
N VAL A 204 7.46 2.43 -15.87
CA VAL A 204 7.25 3.03 -14.55
C VAL A 204 8.16 4.25 -14.33
N ILE A 205 9.46 4.13 -14.64
CA ILE A 205 10.41 5.24 -14.53
C ILE A 205 9.98 6.41 -15.40
N ARG A 206 9.59 6.17 -16.66
CA ARG A 206 9.11 7.21 -17.57
C ARG A 206 7.90 7.94 -17.00
N SER A 207 6.89 7.19 -16.55
CA SER A 207 5.67 7.73 -15.92
C SER A 207 5.99 8.55 -14.67
N SER A 208 6.89 8.06 -13.81
CA SER A 208 7.32 8.79 -12.60
C SER A 208 7.94 10.16 -12.92
N ARG A 209 8.74 10.24 -13.98
CA ARG A 209 9.39 11.48 -14.44
C ARG A 209 8.41 12.43 -15.09
N LEU A 210 7.47 11.93 -15.87
CA LEU A 210 6.38 12.75 -16.43
C LEU A 210 5.53 13.38 -15.32
N TYR A 211 5.34 12.67 -14.20
CA TYR A 211 4.68 13.25 -13.05
C TYR A 211 5.55 14.31 -12.36
N SER A 212 6.78 13.95 -12.01
CA SER A 212 7.65 14.77 -11.15
C SER A 212 8.34 15.94 -11.87
N GLY A 213 8.42 15.92 -13.21
CA GLY A 213 9.22 16.85 -14.02
C GLY A 213 8.61 18.24 -14.25
N GLY A 214 7.74 18.73 -13.36
CA GLY A 214 7.14 20.07 -13.44
C GLY A 214 7.54 20.98 -12.27
N THR A 215 7.23 22.27 -12.35
CA THR A 215 7.34 23.25 -11.25
C THR A 215 6.39 22.98 -10.08
N SER A 216 5.47 22.03 -10.26
CA SER A 216 4.57 21.51 -9.23
C SER A 216 5.36 20.64 -8.26
N GLY A 217 5.46 21.06 -7.00
CA GLY A 217 6.13 20.32 -5.91
C GLY A 217 5.39 19.06 -5.47
N THR A 218 4.68 18.37 -6.36
CA THR A 218 3.95 17.14 -6.04
C THR A 218 4.90 15.95 -5.95
N SER A 219 4.77 15.17 -4.88
CA SER A 219 5.60 13.98 -4.66
C SER A 219 5.03 12.77 -5.38
N PHE A 220 5.92 11.96 -5.97
CA PHE A 220 5.61 10.65 -6.51
C PHE A 220 6.21 9.55 -5.64
N SER A 221 5.47 8.45 -5.45
CA SER A 221 5.99 7.23 -4.85
C SER A 221 5.52 6.00 -5.63
N PHE A 222 6.25 4.90 -5.56
CA PHE A 222 5.92 3.68 -6.29
C PHE A 222 6.03 2.45 -5.40
N ASN A 223 5.00 1.62 -5.40
CA ASN A 223 4.96 0.33 -4.74
C ASN A 223 5.17 -0.77 -5.76
N TYR A 224 6.21 -1.57 -5.55
CA TYR A 224 6.42 -2.77 -6.35
C TYR A 224 5.66 -3.95 -5.72
N VAL A 225 4.64 -4.44 -6.42
CA VAL A 225 3.83 -5.59 -6.05
C VAL A 225 4.35 -6.82 -6.80
N ARG A 226 4.92 -7.84 -6.16
CA ARG A 226 4.97 -8.14 -4.73
C ARG A 226 6.36 -8.68 -4.36
N MET A 227 6.76 -8.45 -3.11
CA MET A 227 7.87 -9.17 -2.49
C MET A 227 7.54 -10.67 -2.40
N ASN A 228 8.17 -11.48 -3.25
CA ASN A 228 8.05 -12.94 -3.27
C ASN A 228 9.44 -13.59 -3.46
N LYS A 229 9.50 -14.92 -3.52
CA LYS A 229 10.78 -15.63 -3.73
C LYS A 229 11.46 -15.25 -5.04
N SER A 230 10.67 -15.10 -6.12
CA SER A 230 11.18 -14.79 -7.46
C SER A 230 11.84 -13.42 -7.55
N LEU A 231 11.38 -12.42 -6.77
CA LEU A 231 12.03 -11.12 -6.66
C LEU A 231 13.52 -11.22 -6.26
N PHE A 232 13.86 -12.20 -5.42
CA PHE A 232 15.22 -12.39 -4.90
C PHE A 232 16.09 -13.35 -5.74
N GLU A 233 15.57 -13.87 -6.85
CA GLU A 233 16.38 -14.60 -7.82
C GLU A 233 17.42 -13.65 -8.43
N PHE A 234 18.64 -14.14 -8.68
CA PHE A 234 19.80 -13.31 -9.04
C PHE A 234 19.52 -12.29 -10.18
N HIS A 235 18.91 -12.74 -11.28
CA HIS A 235 18.61 -11.87 -12.41
C HIS A 235 17.53 -10.81 -12.09
N ASN A 236 16.48 -11.21 -11.39
CA ASN A 236 15.38 -10.35 -10.97
C ASN A 236 15.84 -9.31 -9.95
N TRP A 237 16.68 -9.73 -9.00
CA TRP A 237 17.25 -8.87 -7.98
C TRP A 237 18.17 -7.80 -8.58
N ASN A 238 18.99 -8.16 -9.58
CA ASN A 238 19.84 -7.21 -10.29
C ASN A 238 19.01 -6.16 -11.05
N ARG A 239 17.92 -6.57 -11.71
CA ARG A 239 16.99 -5.62 -12.37
C ARG A 239 16.29 -4.73 -11.35
N PHE A 240 15.78 -5.31 -10.26
CA PHE A 240 15.08 -4.58 -9.21
C PHE A 240 15.98 -3.53 -8.53
N THR A 241 17.21 -3.90 -8.16
CA THR A 241 18.16 -2.95 -7.54
C THR A 241 18.55 -1.82 -8.50
N LYS A 242 18.69 -2.10 -9.80
CA LYS A 242 18.89 -1.06 -10.83
C LYS A 242 17.67 -0.13 -10.92
N PHE A 243 16.47 -0.68 -10.92
CA PHE A 243 15.22 0.09 -10.90
C PHE A 243 15.12 1.00 -9.66
N VAL A 244 15.39 0.47 -8.46
CA VAL A 244 15.39 1.26 -7.21
C VAL A 244 16.37 2.43 -7.27
N ARG A 245 17.55 2.23 -7.86
CA ARG A 245 18.53 3.29 -8.09
C ARG A 245 18.02 4.35 -9.06
N GLN A 246 17.36 3.95 -10.15
CA GLN A 246 16.82 4.89 -11.15
C GLN A 246 15.61 5.68 -10.65
N MET A 247 14.86 5.12 -9.71
CA MET A 247 13.72 5.77 -9.04
C MET A 247 14.13 6.72 -7.91
N SER A 248 15.38 6.60 -7.42
CA SER A 248 15.89 7.43 -6.34
C SER A 248 16.79 8.54 -6.90
N ASP A 249 16.69 9.76 -6.38
CA ASP A 249 17.77 10.74 -6.53
C ASP A 249 19.06 10.15 -5.92
N ALA A 250 20.22 10.35 -6.57
CA ALA A 250 21.51 9.90 -6.09
C ALA A 250 21.79 10.32 -4.63
N ARG A 251 21.41 11.53 -4.22
CA ARG A 251 21.59 12.00 -2.83
C ARG A 251 20.71 11.25 -1.85
N THR A 252 19.44 11.05 -2.21
CA THR A 252 18.47 10.29 -1.41
C THR A 252 18.87 8.82 -1.30
N PHE A 253 19.43 8.25 -2.37
CA PHE A 253 19.93 6.88 -2.39
C PHE A 253 21.13 6.71 -1.46
N LEU A 254 22.14 7.60 -1.55
CA LEU A 254 23.33 7.56 -0.69
C LEU A 254 22.99 7.77 0.78
N ALA A 255 22.14 8.75 1.11
CA ALA A 255 21.71 8.97 2.50
C ALA A 255 21.07 7.72 3.13
N ARG A 256 20.29 6.95 2.36
CA ARG A 256 19.71 5.69 2.82
C ARG A 256 20.73 4.58 3.04
N LEU A 257 21.85 4.60 2.31
CA LEU A 257 22.95 3.67 2.51
C LEU A 257 23.83 4.08 3.70
N GLU A 258 24.08 5.38 3.88
CA GLU A 258 24.92 5.93 4.94
C GLU A 258 24.30 5.86 6.33
N PHE A 259 22.99 6.15 6.45
CA PHE A 259 22.24 5.95 7.70
C PHE A 259 22.44 4.54 8.29
N ARG A 260 22.78 3.55 7.45
CA ARG A 260 23.03 2.16 7.86
C ARG A 260 24.47 1.83 8.19
N ARG A 261 25.45 2.59 7.70
CA ARG A 261 26.87 2.41 8.08
C ARG A 261 27.19 3.00 9.45
N GLY A 262 26.35 3.92 9.95
CA GLY A 262 26.57 4.67 11.20
C GLY A 262 26.10 4.01 12.51
N GLN A 263 25.73 2.72 12.56
CA GLN A 263 25.44 2.02 13.82
C GLN A 263 26.73 1.55 14.54
N GLN A 264 27.60 2.50 14.88
CA GLN A 264 28.50 2.38 16.03
C GLN A 264 28.32 3.65 16.86
N TYR A 265 27.85 3.46 18.10
CA TYR A 265 27.73 4.43 19.18
C TYR A 265 28.19 5.87 18.89
N LEU A 266 27.23 6.76 18.64
CA LEU A 266 27.34 8.14 19.15
C LEU A 266 26.02 8.49 19.84
N SER A 267 26.11 8.48 21.17
CA SER A 267 25.24 9.25 22.05
C SER A 267 25.20 10.71 21.58
N SER A 268 24.00 11.29 21.55
CA SER A 268 23.74 12.72 21.38
C SER A 268 24.28 13.36 20.08
N MET A 269 23.47 13.33 19.02
CA MET A 269 23.08 14.56 18.32
C MET A 269 21.73 14.33 17.64
N SER A 270 20.74 15.08 18.13
CA SER A 270 19.42 15.26 17.54
C SER A 270 19.54 15.72 16.10
N VAL A 271 18.99 14.95 15.15
CA VAL A 271 18.55 15.50 13.86
C VAL A 271 17.03 15.45 13.87
N VAL A 272 16.46 16.45 14.55
CA VAL A 272 15.08 16.87 14.37
C VAL A 272 15.08 17.78 13.14
N TRP A 273 14.39 17.40 12.06
CA TRP A 273 13.96 18.35 11.03
C TRP A 273 12.44 18.41 11.03
N VAL A 274 11.91 19.31 11.87
CA VAL A 274 10.58 19.93 11.79
C VAL A 274 10.80 21.34 12.39
N VAL A 275 10.52 22.49 11.77
CA VAL A 275 9.20 23.09 11.51
C VAL A 275 9.31 24.32 10.59
N SER A 276 8.37 24.38 9.64
CA SER A 276 7.56 25.47 9.03
C SER A 276 7.98 26.95 8.89
N ARG A 277 7.59 27.48 7.70
CA ARG A 277 7.05 28.81 7.31
C ARG A 277 7.85 30.10 7.58
N ALA A 278 7.94 30.93 6.54
CA ALA A 278 7.82 32.38 6.66
C ALA A 278 7.05 32.97 5.47
N CYS A 279 6.07 33.83 5.77
CA CYS A 279 5.30 34.63 4.83
C CYS A 279 6.08 35.86 4.34
N ALA A 280 5.62 36.39 3.19
CA ALA A 280 5.52 37.82 2.82
C ALA A 280 6.79 38.68 2.68
N TYR A 281 7.01 39.12 1.45
CA TYR A 281 7.31 40.50 1.05
C TYR A 281 6.39 40.72 -0.18
N THR A 282 5.48 41.69 -0.32
CA THR A 282 5.18 43.00 0.29
C THR A 282 3.67 43.20 0.27
#